data_AF-A0A5T1TEY2-F1
#
_entry.id   AF-A0A5T1TEY2-F1
#
_cell.length_a   1.000
_cell.length_b   1.000
_cell.length_c   1.000
_cell.angle_alpha   90.00
_cell.angle_beta   90.00
_cell.angle_gamma   90.00
#
_symmetry.space_group_name_H-M   'P 1'
#
loop_
_entity.id
_entity.type
_entity.pdbx_description
1 polymer ?
#
loop_
_entity_poly.entity_id
_entity_poly.type
_entity_poly.pdbx_seq_one_letter_code
_entity_poly.pdbx_strand_id
1 'polypeptide(L)'
;NYLKLQGLEDYKEKDEKVNLPYIIIIDEINRGNVSKIFGELITLIEASKRIGEKEELKVTLPYSGEKFGVPKNVYIIGTMNTADRSITSLDTALRRRFEFIEMMPDVSKLSMDCEGINLQELLKAINTRIEYLLDREKTIGHAFFVSVENLEDLKKVFQNKIIPLLQEYFYNDYALINEVLNDNGMIFEDKKDDKYLQKIKNLDSVNSERSIYNIASFDDKIWDKIEIYQAIYNDEIANKLKNENE
;
A
#
# COMPACT_ATOMS: atom_id res chain seq x y z
N ASN A 1 -5.44 24.44 13.91
CA ASN A 1 -4.42 25.49 13.71
C ASN A 1 -3.11 25.02 13.06
N TYR A 2 -2.82 23.71 12.94
CA TYR A 2 -1.64 23.20 12.23
C TYR A 2 -1.52 23.73 10.78
N LEU A 3 -2.61 23.73 10.03
CA LEU A 3 -2.62 24.21 8.63
C LEU A 3 -2.28 25.71 8.52
N LYS A 4 -2.76 26.55 9.45
CA LYS A 4 -2.40 27.98 9.50
C LYS A 4 -0.92 28.20 9.82
N LEU A 5 -0.33 27.35 10.66
CA LEU A 5 1.11 27.38 10.97
C LEU A 5 1.97 26.99 9.75
N GLN A 6 1.43 26.22 8.80
CA GLN A 6 2.06 25.90 7.52
C GLN A 6 1.83 26.98 6.44
N GLY A 7 1.26 28.14 6.81
CA GLY A 7 1.03 29.26 5.90
C GLY A 7 -0.26 29.18 5.08
N LEU A 8 -1.17 28.24 5.36
CA LEU A 8 -2.50 28.26 4.76
C LEU A 8 -3.35 29.35 5.44
N GLU A 9 -3.68 30.38 4.67
CA GLU A 9 -4.63 31.40 5.09
C GLU A 9 -6.09 30.91 4.98
N ASP A 10 -6.97 31.47 5.81
CA ASP A 10 -8.41 31.29 5.63
C ASP A 10 -8.82 31.81 4.25
N TYR A 11 -9.81 31.15 3.64
CA TYR A 11 -10.40 31.62 2.40
C TYR A 11 -10.89 33.07 2.57
N LYS A 12 -10.28 33.99 1.83
CA LYS A 12 -10.76 35.35 1.64
C LYS A 12 -11.55 35.36 0.35
N GLU A 13 -12.83 35.71 0.44
CA GLU A 13 -13.73 35.85 -0.69
C GLU A 13 -13.08 36.82 -1.70
N LYS A 14 -12.61 36.28 -2.84
CA LYS A 14 -12.13 37.08 -3.97
C LYS A 14 -13.33 37.39 -4.86
N ASP A 15 -13.41 38.64 -5.33
CA ASP A 15 -14.41 39.18 -6.27
C ASP A 15 -15.10 38.09 -7.11
N GLU A 16 -16.45 38.06 -7.08
CA GLU A 16 -17.33 37.12 -7.82
C GLU A 16 -17.04 37.03 -9.34
N LYS A 17 -16.23 37.95 -9.88
CA LYS A 17 -15.83 37.98 -11.30
C LYS A 17 -14.68 37.04 -11.66
N VAL A 18 -13.98 36.45 -10.69
CA VAL A 18 -12.89 35.51 -10.99
C VAL A 18 -13.40 34.08 -10.91
N ASN A 19 -13.60 33.46 -12.07
CA ASN A 19 -13.94 32.04 -12.19
C ASN A 19 -12.74 31.16 -11.83
N LEU A 20 -12.35 31.17 -10.55
CA LEU A 20 -11.22 30.39 -10.03
C LEU A 20 -11.57 28.90 -10.02
N PRO A 21 -10.58 28.00 -10.20
CA PRO A 21 -10.78 26.58 -10.00
C PRO A 21 -11.03 26.26 -8.53
N TYR A 22 -12.03 25.43 -8.26
CA TYR A 22 -12.32 24.85 -6.96
C TYR A 22 -11.96 23.36 -7.00
N ILE A 23 -11.29 22.87 -5.97
CA ILE A 23 -10.83 21.48 -5.89
C ILE A 23 -11.48 20.80 -4.69
N ILE A 24 -12.10 19.65 -4.94
CA ILE A 24 -12.64 18.75 -3.92
C ILE A 24 -11.74 17.52 -3.88
N ILE A 25 -11.11 17.27 -2.74
CA ILE A 25 -10.29 16.08 -2.51
C ILE A 25 -11.11 15.08 -1.70
N ILE A 26 -11.28 13.87 -2.23
CA ILE A 26 -11.97 12.76 -1.57
C ILE A 26 -10.93 11.68 -1.30
N ASP A 27 -10.45 11.63 -0.07
CA ASP A 27 -9.49 10.61 0.34
C ASP A 27 -10.19 9.25 0.51
N GLU A 28 -9.55 8.18 0.04
CA GLU A 28 -10.06 6.80 0.12
C GLU A 28 -11.48 6.66 -0.44
N ILE A 29 -11.69 7.19 -1.66
CA ILE A 29 -13.00 7.29 -2.29
C ILE A 29 -13.72 5.95 -2.36
N ASN A 30 -12.98 4.85 -2.46
CA ASN A 30 -13.53 3.51 -2.56
C ASN A 30 -14.11 2.99 -1.23
N ARG A 31 -13.73 3.51 -0.06
CA ARG A 31 -14.24 3.03 1.26
C ARG A 31 -15.74 3.25 1.48
N GLY A 32 -16.41 4.04 0.64
CA GLY A 32 -17.86 4.23 0.66
C GLY A 32 -18.56 3.62 -0.55
N ASN A 33 -19.88 3.44 -0.47
CA ASN A 33 -20.68 3.15 -1.67
C ASN A 33 -20.77 4.42 -2.54
N VAL A 34 -19.79 4.60 -3.41
CA VAL A 34 -19.62 5.81 -4.23
C VAL A 34 -20.84 6.06 -5.11
N SER A 35 -21.44 5.02 -5.69
CA SER A 35 -22.66 5.15 -6.50
C SER A 35 -23.83 5.71 -5.70
N LYS A 36 -24.00 5.29 -4.45
CA LYS A 36 -25.04 5.83 -3.54
C LYS A 36 -24.74 7.25 -3.08
N ILE A 37 -23.47 7.58 -2.85
CA ILE A 37 -23.03 8.91 -2.42
C ILE A 37 -23.25 9.93 -3.54
N PHE A 38 -22.79 9.61 -4.76
CA PHE A 38 -22.95 10.50 -5.90
C PHE A 38 -24.40 10.52 -6.39
N GLY A 39 -25.11 9.40 -6.36
CA GLY A 39 -26.51 9.33 -6.80
C GLY A 39 -26.69 9.96 -8.18
N GLU A 40 -27.53 11.00 -8.25
CA GLU A 40 -27.81 11.75 -9.49
C GLU A 40 -26.63 12.62 -9.97
N LEU A 41 -25.69 12.96 -9.07
CA LEU A 41 -24.51 13.76 -9.41
C LEU A 41 -23.55 13.04 -10.34
N ILE A 42 -23.63 11.70 -10.46
CA ILE A 42 -22.74 10.92 -11.31
C ILE A 42 -22.80 11.37 -12.78
N THR A 43 -23.96 11.84 -13.25
CA THR A 43 -24.09 12.37 -14.62
C THR A 43 -23.56 13.80 -14.71
N LEU A 44 -23.72 14.59 -13.66
CA LEU A 44 -23.34 16.01 -13.63
C LEU A 44 -21.83 16.24 -13.54
N ILE A 45 -21.07 15.27 -13.03
CA ILE A 45 -19.61 15.38 -12.95
C ILE A 45 -18.91 15.20 -14.30
N GLU A 46 -19.62 14.66 -15.31
CA GLU A 46 -19.10 14.54 -16.68
C GLU A 46 -18.82 15.92 -17.28
N ALA A 47 -17.64 16.11 -17.87
CA ALA A 47 -17.15 17.43 -18.28
C ALA A 47 -18.15 18.19 -19.17
N SER A 48 -18.75 17.54 -20.17
CA SER A 48 -19.71 18.15 -21.10
C SER A 48 -21.02 18.60 -20.45
N LYS A 49 -21.40 18.00 -19.31
CA LYS A 49 -22.69 18.20 -18.62
C LYS A 49 -22.63 19.30 -17.56
N ARG A 50 -21.46 19.88 -17.31
CA ARG A 50 -21.24 20.91 -16.28
C ARG A 50 -21.83 22.26 -16.67
N ILE A 51 -22.09 23.10 -15.66
CA ILE A 51 -22.58 24.46 -15.87
C ILE A 51 -21.53 25.27 -16.66
N GLY A 52 -21.97 25.92 -17.73
CA GLY A 52 -21.12 26.69 -18.63
C GLY A 52 -20.48 25.88 -19.77
N GLU A 53 -20.90 24.64 -19.99
CA GLU A 53 -20.52 23.78 -21.12
C GLU A 53 -21.68 23.56 -22.10
N LYS A 54 -21.39 23.04 -23.30
CA LYS A 54 -22.37 22.95 -24.40
C LYS A 54 -23.58 22.06 -24.09
N GLU A 55 -23.39 21.02 -23.28
CA GLU A 55 -24.44 20.07 -22.90
C GLU A 55 -24.84 20.21 -21.42
N GLU A 56 -24.76 21.42 -20.88
CA GLU A 56 -25.10 21.76 -19.49
C GLU A 56 -26.38 21.04 -19.03
N LEU A 57 -26.28 20.34 -17.91
CA LEU A 57 -27.38 19.64 -17.28
C LEU A 57 -27.57 20.12 -15.84
N LYS A 58 -28.84 20.23 -15.44
CA LYS A 58 -29.24 20.44 -14.05
C LYS A 58 -30.25 19.37 -13.66
N VAL A 59 -30.15 18.86 -12.44
CA VAL A 59 -31.12 17.93 -11.85
C VAL A 59 -31.91 18.66 -10.77
N THR A 60 -33.10 18.15 -10.46
CA THR A 60 -33.89 18.64 -9.34
C THR A 60 -33.59 17.78 -8.13
N LEU A 61 -33.00 18.37 -7.08
CA LEU A 61 -32.66 17.63 -5.87
C LEU A 61 -33.91 17.09 -5.18
N PRO A 62 -33.93 15.81 -4.76
CA PRO A 62 -35.15 15.16 -4.28
C PRO A 62 -35.65 15.71 -2.94
N TYR A 63 -34.75 16.24 -2.11
CA TYR A 63 -35.11 16.74 -0.78
C TYR A 63 -35.50 18.22 -0.77
N SER A 64 -34.75 19.09 -1.46
CA SER A 64 -35.04 20.52 -1.49
C SER A 64 -35.95 20.93 -2.65
N GLY A 65 -36.05 20.13 -3.71
CA GLY A 65 -36.73 20.50 -4.95
C GLY A 65 -35.97 21.56 -5.77
N GLU A 66 -34.77 21.93 -5.37
CA GLU A 66 -33.97 22.95 -6.06
C GLU A 66 -33.24 22.37 -7.28
N LYS A 67 -33.06 23.20 -8.32
CA LYS A 67 -32.23 22.83 -9.46
C LYS A 67 -30.76 22.95 -9.10
N PHE A 68 -30.02 21.87 -9.27
CA PHE A 68 -28.59 21.79 -8.99
C PHE A 68 -27.82 21.34 -10.23
N GLY A 69 -26.62 21.87 -10.42
CA GLY A 69 -25.67 21.42 -11.43
C GLY A 69 -24.24 21.72 -11.00
N VAL A 70 -23.27 20.95 -11.51
CA VAL A 70 -21.87 21.07 -11.13
C VAL A 70 -21.18 22.11 -12.02
N PRO A 71 -20.57 23.17 -11.47
CA PRO A 71 -19.84 24.15 -12.27
C PRO A 71 -18.60 23.59 -12.96
N LYS A 72 -18.28 24.09 -14.16
CA LYS A 72 -17.10 23.61 -14.91
C LYS A 72 -15.76 23.87 -14.24
N ASN A 73 -15.68 24.86 -13.36
CA ASN A 73 -14.49 25.19 -12.57
C ASN A 73 -14.32 24.31 -11.32
N VAL A 74 -15.17 23.30 -11.10
CA VAL A 74 -15.01 22.34 -9.99
C VAL A 74 -14.24 21.11 -10.47
N TYR A 75 -13.18 20.75 -9.75
CA TYR A 75 -12.36 19.56 -9.98
C TYR A 75 -12.52 18.60 -8.79
N ILE A 76 -12.63 17.31 -9.07
CA ILE A 76 -12.74 16.27 -8.06
C ILE A 76 -11.53 15.37 -8.19
N ILE A 77 -10.75 15.25 -7.12
CA ILE A 77 -9.58 14.38 -7.03
C ILE A 77 -9.88 13.33 -5.97
N GLY A 78 -9.93 12.07 -6.39
CA GLY A 78 -10.08 10.94 -5.47
C GLY A 78 -8.74 10.25 -5.26
N THR A 79 -8.43 9.85 -4.04
CA THR A 79 -7.37 8.86 -3.77
C THR A 79 -8.02 7.50 -3.53
N MET A 80 -7.28 6.44 -3.82
CA MET A 80 -7.78 5.07 -3.71
C MET A 80 -6.66 4.14 -3.25
N ASN A 81 -6.89 3.42 -2.17
CA ASN A 81 -6.08 2.26 -1.84
C ASN A 81 -6.61 1.02 -2.59
N THR A 82 -5.82 0.48 -3.52
CA THR A 82 -6.16 -0.70 -4.31
C THR A 82 -5.92 -2.02 -3.56
N ALA A 83 -5.03 -2.03 -2.56
CA ALA A 83 -4.66 -3.25 -1.83
C ALA A 83 -5.77 -3.78 -0.89
N ASP A 84 -6.74 -2.94 -0.53
CA ASP A 84 -7.75 -3.24 0.49
C ASP A 84 -8.94 -3.99 -0.14
N ARG A 85 -9.00 -5.30 0.15
CA ARG A 85 -10.04 -6.23 -0.33
C ARG A 85 -11.40 -6.03 0.35
N SER A 86 -11.49 -5.22 1.41
CA SER A 86 -12.75 -4.95 2.13
C SER A 86 -13.65 -3.93 1.42
N ILE A 87 -13.23 -3.47 0.24
CA ILE A 87 -13.79 -2.30 -0.41
C ILE A 87 -14.75 -2.68 -1.56
N THR A 88 -15.81 -1.87 -1.73
CA THR A 88 -16.74 -2.01 -2.85
C THR A 88 -16.01 -1.70 -4.16
N SER A 89 -16.09 -2.60 -5.14
CA SER A 89 -15.59 -2.33 -6.48
C SER A 89 -16.22 -1.07 -7.04
N LEU A 90 -15.39 -0.16 -7.57
CA LEU A 90 -15.90 1.03 -8.26
C LEU A 90 -16.79 0.61 -9.43
N ASP A 91 -18.01 1.14 -9.45
CA ASP A 91 -18.95 0.93 -10.53
C ASP A 91 -18.35 1.40 -11.87
N THR A 92 -18.62 0.65 -12.93
CA THR A 92 -18.31 0.99 -14.32
C THR A 92 -18.78 2.40 -14.69
N ALA A 93 -19.90 2.87 -14.11
CA ALA A 93 -20.36 4.23 -14.32
C ALA A 93 -19.32 5.26 -13.85
N LEU A 94 -18.78 5.13 -12.64
CA LEU A 94 -17.76 6.04 -12.12
C LEU A 94 -16.46 5.92 -12.89
N ARG A 95 -16.08 4.69 -13.29
CA ARG A 95 -14.88 4.46 -14.09
C ARG A 95 -14.85 5.24 -15.41
N ARG A 96 -16.01 5.51 -16.00
CA ARG A 96 -16.14 6.31 -17.23
C ARG A 96 -16.00 7.82 -17.05
N ARG A 97 -16.07 8.32 -15.82
CA ARG A 97 -16.18 9.75 -15.47
C ARG A 97 -14.97 10.29 -14.71
N PHE A 98 -14.14 9.39 -14.20
CA PHE A 98 -12.85 9.68 -13.63
C PHE A 98 -11.75 9.22 -14.58
N GLU A 99 -10.67 10.00 -14.65
CA GLU A 99 -9.40 9.54 -15.18
C GLU A 99 -8.63 8.86 -14.06
N PHE A 100 -8.15 7.63 -14.32
CA PHE A 100 -7.42 6.84 -13.32
C PHE A 100 -5.93 6.98 -13.59
N ILE A 101 -5.24 7.63 -12.66
CA ILE A 101 -3.79 7.75 -12.68
C ILE A 101 -3.25 6.81 -11.61
N GLU A 102 -2.58 5.76 -12.05
CA GLU A 102 -1.97 4.78 -11.14
C GLU A 102 -0.68 5.35 -10.53
N MET A 103 -0.57 5.24 -9.20
CA MET A 103 0.58 5.71 -8.44
C MET A 103 1.32 4.52 -7.82
N MET A 104 2.18 3.88 -8.62
CA MET A 104 3.01 2.75 -8.17
C MET A 104 4.11 3.20 -7.19
N PRO A 105 4.63 2.30 -6.33
CA PRO A 105 5.78 2.61 -5.50
C PRO A 105 7.00 3.06 -6.33
N ASP A 106 7.47 4.28 -6.08
CA ASP A 106 8.66 4.85 -6.72
C ASP A 106 9.92 4.65 -5.86
N VAL A 107 10.72 3.65 -6.18
CA VAL A 107 11.99 3.36 -5.49
C VAL A 107 13.03 4.47 -5.67
N SER A 108 12.92 5.31 -6.71
CA SER A 108 13.89 6.40 -6.96
C SER A 108 13.84 7.49 -5.89
N LYS A 109 12.80 7.50 -5.05
CA LYS A 109 12.66 8.42 -3.90
C LYS A 109 13.45 7.98 -2.67
N LEU A 110 14.05 6.79 -2.67
CA LEU A 110 14.77 6.24 -1.52
C LEU A 110 16.29 6.44 -1.64
N SER A 111 16.98 6.41 -0.51
CA SER A 111 18.45 6.45 -0.50
C SER A 111 19.04 5.23 -1.19
N MET A 112 20.08 5.42 -1.99
CA MET A 112 20.88 4.33 -2.54
C MET A 112 21.88 3.77 -1.52
N ASP A 113 22.08 4.46 -0.40
CA ASP A 113 23.00 4.07 0.65
C ASP A 113 22.45 4.45 2.03
N CYS A 114 22.20 3.42 2.84
CA CYS A 114 21.86 3.51 4.25
C CYS A 114 22.82 2.56 4.98
N GLU A 115 23.97 3.09 5.39
CA GLU A 115 25.05 2.32 6.03
C GLU A 115 25.47 1.07 5.24
N GLY A 116 25.57 1.19 3.91
CA GLY A 116 25.90 0.09 3.00
C GLY A 116 24.69 -0.67 2.45
N ILE A 117 23.46 -0.29 2.83
CA ILE A 117 22.22 -0.91 2.34
C ILE A 117 21.60 -0.02 1.26
N ASN A 118 21.42 -0.56 0.05
CA ASN A 118 20.68 0.12 -1.00
C ASN A 118 19.17 -0.08 -0.84
N LEU A 119 18.46 0.95 -0.34
CA LEU A 119 17.02 0.87 -0.09
C LEU A 119 16.20 0.76 -1.40
N GLN A 120 16.73 1.25 -2.51
CA GLN A 120 16.06 1.13 -3.81
C GLN A 120 16.03 -0.32 -4.27
N GLU A 121 17.17 -1.00 -4.26
CA GLU A 121 17.27 -2.41 -4.64
C GLU A 121 16.56 -3.32 -3.62
N LEU A 122 16.63 -2.99 -2.33
CA LEU A 122 15.90 -3.67 -1.27
C LEU A 122 14.38 -3.69 -1.52
N LEU A 123 13.77 -2.51 -1.67
CA LEU A 123 12.31 -2.42 -1.90
C LEU A 123 11.92 -3.02 -3.24
N LYS A 124 12.74 -2.83 -4.27
CA LYS A 124 12.52 -3.41 -5.60
C LYS A 124 12.49 -4.94 -5.54
N ALA A 125 13.48 -5.56 -4.90
CA ALA A 125 13.54 -7.02 -4.75
C ALA A 125 12.33 -7.57 -4.00
N ILE A 126 11.95 -6.95 -2.88
CA ILE A 126 10.75 -7.32 -2.12
C ILE A 126 9.49 -7.20 -3.00
N ASN A 127 9.31 -6.06 -3.67
CA ASN A 127 8.12 -5.82 -4.49
C ASN A 127 8.04 -6.74 -5.71
N THR A 128 9.17 -7.07 -6.35
CA THR A 128 9.21 -8.05 -7.46
C THR A 128 8.73 -9.43 -6.99
N ARG A 129 9.15 -9.87 -5.80
CA ARG A 129 8.72 -11.17 -5.25
C ARG A 129 7.26 -11.14 -4.80
N ILE A 130 6.80 -10.05 -4.19
CA ILE A 130 5.38 -9.87 -3.83
C ILE A 130 4.50 -9.90 -5.08
N GLU A 131 4.87 -9.17 -6.14
CA GLU A 131 4.10 -9.14 -7.39
C GLU A 131 4.00 -10.52 -8.04
N TYR A 132 5.06 -11.32 -7.96
CA TYR A 132 5.07 -12.70 -8.45
C TYR A 132 4.20 -13.66 -7.63
N LEU A 133 4.29 -13.56 -6.29
CA LEU A 133 3.61 -14.50 -5.37
C LEU A 133 2.15 -14.12 -5.08
N LEU A 134 1.81 -12.83 -5.19
CA LEU A 134 0.48 -12.28 -4.96
C LEU A 134 0.00 -11.55 -6.22
N ASP A 135 0.08 -10.23 -6.22
CA ASP A 135 -0.31 -9.37 -7.32
C ASP A 135 0.38 -7.99 -7.16
N ARG A 136 0.31 -7.17 -8.22
CA ARG A 136 0.91 -5.83 -8.23
C ARG A 136 0.27 -4.83 -7.27
N GLU A 137 -1.00 -5.03 -6.89
CA GLU A 137 -1.73 -4.13 -5.99
C GLU A 137 -1.28 -4.29 -4.53
N LYS A 138 -0.62 -5.41 -4.20
CA LYS A 138 0.00 -5.67 -2.90
C LYS A 138 1.44 -5.18 -2.76
N THR A 139 1.99 -4.48 -3.75
CA THR A 139 3.35 -3.93 -3.62
C THR A 139 3.46 -2.92 -2.47
N ILE A 140 4.60 -2.96 -1.77
CA ILE A 140 4.87 -2.09 -0.63
C ILE A 140 5.25 -0.69 -1.12
N GLY A 141 4.59 0.32 -0.55
CA GLY A 141 4.86 1.73 -0.83
C GLY A 141 6.21 2.21 -0.30
N HIS A 142 6.89 3.05 -1.07
CA HIS A 142 8.18 3.65 -0.67
C HIS A 142 8.08 4.50 0.61
N ALA A 143 6.89 4.99 0.98
CA ALA A 143 6.67 5.80 2.17
C ALA A 143 7.18 5.16 3.48
N PHE A 144 7.21 3.83 3.59
CA PHE A 144 7.79 3.14 4.75
C PHE A 144 9.29 3.40 4.93
N PHE A 145 10.00 3.71 3.85
CA PHE A 145 11.46 3.82 3.81
C PHE A 145 11.96 5.26 3.60
N VAL A 146 11.07 6.21 3.31
CA VAL A 146 11.46 7.62 3.02
C VAL A 146 12.20 8.27 4.20
N SER A 147 11.83 7.93 5.44
CA SER A 147 12.42 8.49 6.65
C SER A 147 13.50 7.59 7.28
N VAL A 148 14.02 6.60 6.56
CA VAL A 148 15.05 5.69 7.06
C VAL A 148 16.42 6.30 6.74
N GLU A 149 17.16 6.68 7.79
CA GLU A 149 18.48 7.31 7.65
C GLU A 149 19.64 6.42 8.09
N ASN A 150 19.38 5.39 8.90
CA ASN A 150 20.36 4.48 9.48
C ASN A 150 19.77 3.08 9.70
N LEU A 151 20.61 2.12 10.11
CA LEU A 151 20.20 0.74 10.34
C LEU A 151 19.13 0.60 11.43
N GLU A 152 19.19 1.41 12.49
CA GLU A 152 18.23 1.34 13.60
C GLU A 152 16.81 1.75 13.15
N ASP A 153 16.70 2.75 12.26
CA ASP A 153 15.42 3.10 11.64
C ASP A 153 14.92 1.99 10.71
N LEU A 154 15.81 1.41 9.90
CA LEU A 154 15.46 0.30 9.02
C LEU A 154 14.97 -0.92 9.81
N LYS A 155 15.66 -1.25 10.90
CA LYS A 155 15.27 -2.30 11.85
C LYS A 155 13.86 -2.08 12.37
N LYS A 156 13.56 -0.88 12.86
CA LYS A 156 12.21 -0.54 13.35
C LYS A 156 11.15 -0.64 12.27
N VAL A 157 11.46 -0.21 11.05
CA VAL A 157 10.56 -0.33 9.90
C VAL A 157 10.28 -1.81 9.60
N PHE A 158 11.30 -2.65 9.57
CA PHE A 158 11.11 -4.08 9.33
C PHE A 158 10.27 -4.75 10.42
N GLN A 159 10.67 -4.60 11.68
CA GLN A 159 10.02 -5.26 12.82
C GLN A 159 8.56 -4.81 13.03
N ASN A 160 8.30 -3.50 12.91
CA ASN A 160 6.99 -2.94 13.28
C ASN A 160 6.05 -2.71 12.10
N LYS A 161 6.55 -2.74 10.86
CA LYS A 161 5.76 -2.43 9.66
C LYS A 161 5.85 -3.51 8.60
N ILE A 162 7.05 -3.84 8.11
CA ILE A 162 7.20 -4.76 6.97
C ILE A 162 6.82 -6.19 7.35
N ILE A 163 7.36 -6.73 8.44
CA ILE A 163 7.04 -8.10 8.87
C ILE A 163 5.55 -8.27 9.18
N PRO A 164 4.90 -7.40 9.98
CA PRO A 164 3.46 -7.47 10.19
C PRO A 164 2.63 -7.37 8.90
N LEU A 165 3.04 -6.51 7.96
CA LEU A 165 2.36 -6.37 6.68
C LEU A 165 2.47 -7.65 5.83
N LEU A 166 3.65 -8.27 5.78
CA LEU A 166 3.84 -9.54 5.10
C LEU A 166 3.06 -10.67 5.78
N GLN A 167 2.98 -10.70 7.11
CA GLN A 167 2.13 -11.64 7.85
C GLN A 167 0.65 -11.50 7.46
N GLU A 168 0.16 -10.28 7.29
CA GLU A 168 -1.20 -10.02 6.79
C GLU A 168 -1.38 -10.49 5.33
N TYR A 169 -0.45 -10.12 4.45
CA TYR A 169 -0.54 -10.43 3.02
C TYR A 169 -0.51 -11.93 2.72
N PHE A 170 0.33 -12.67 3.43
CA PHE A 170 0.52 -14.11 3.26
C PHE A 170 -0.29 -14.96 4.26
N TYR A 171 -1.21 -14.35 5.03
CA TYR A 171 -2.03 -15.05 6.03
C TYR A 171 -1.20 -15.91 7.01
N ASN A 172 -0.03 -15.41 7.42
CA ASN A 172 0.98 -16.11 8.23
C ASN A 172 1.60 -17.35 7.57
N ASP A 173 1.60 -17.46 6.25
CA ASP A 173 2.44 -18.43 5.51
C ASP A 173 3.89 -17.94 5.50
N TYR A 174 4.61 -18.27 6.57
CA TYR A 174 5.99 -17.85 6.80
C TYR A 174 6.98 -18.42 5.77
N ALA A 175 6.66 -19.52 5.09
CA ALA A 175 7.51 -20.03 4.01
C ALA A 175 7.53 -19.00 2.86
N LEU A 176 6.37 -18.52 2.44
CA LEU A 176 6.26 -17.50 1.40
C LEU A 176 6.87 -16.17 1.83
N ILE A 177 6.72 -15.78 3.10
CA ILE A 177 7.38 -14.57 3.62
C ILE A 177 8.90 -14.75 3.57
N ASN A 178 9.42 -15.94 3.89
CA ASN A 178 10.85 -16.22 3.80
C ASN A 178 11.37 -16.11 2.35
N GLU A 179 10.61 -16.63 1.38
CA GLU A 179 10.90 -16.46 -0.05
C GLU A 179 10.97 -14.98 -0.46
N VAL A 180 10.02 -14.15 -0.01
CA VAL A 180 10.04 -12.69 -0.26
C VAL A 180 11.31 -12.04 0.29
N LEU A 181 11.78 -12.49 1.44
CA LEU A 181 12.98 -12.00 2.11
C LEU A 181 14.28 -12.68 1.62
N ASN A 182 14.20 -13.50 0.57
CA ASN A 182 15.33 -14.26 0.01
C ASN A 182 16.01 -15.20 1.01
N ASP A 183 15.26 -15.73 1.98
CA ASP A 183 15.80 -16.62 3.00
C ASP A 183 17.02 -16.00 3.71
N ASN A 184 16.90 -14.72 4.04
CA ASN A 184 17.97 -13.95 4.68
C ASN A 184 18.19 -14.30 6.16
N GLY A 185 17.41 -15.23 6.71
CA GLY A 185 17.50 -15.70 8.10
C GLY A 185 16.56 -14.99 9.09
N MET A 186 15.86 -13.92 8.71
CA MET A 186 14.85 -13.29 9.59
C MET A 186 13.68 -14.23 9.91
N ILE A 187 13.40 -15.14 8.98
CA ILE A 187 12.46 -16.23 9.13
C ILE A 187 13.25 -17.52 8.94
N PHE A 188 13.02 -18.51 9.79
CA PHE A 188 13.75 -19.77 9.73
C PHE A 188 12.83 -20.93 10.06
N GLU A 189 13.13 -22.08 9.48
CA GLU A 189 12.46 -23.33 9.79
C GLU A 189 12.83 -23.78 11.21
N ASP A 190 11.82 -23.93 12.06
CA ASP A 190 11.94 -24.48 13.39
C ASP A 190 11.72 -25.98 13.38
N LYS A 191 12.83 -26.71 13.46
CA LYS A 191 12.86 -28.17 13.63
C LYS A 191 12.52 -28.53 15.08
N LYS A 192 11.33 -28.16 15.56
CA LYS A 192 10.89 -28.52 16.92
C LYS A 192 10.87 -30.03 17.10
N ASP A 193 11.17 -30.44 18.33
CA ASP A 193 11.14 -31.80 18.86
C ASP A 193 9.83 -32.53 18.46
N ASP A 194 9.94 -33.51 17.56
CA ASP A 194 8.84 -34.28 16.94
C ASP A 194 7.93 -35.01 17.94
N LYS A 195 8.33 -35.04 19.20
CA LYS A 195 7.66 -35.74 20.31
C LYS A 195 6.15 -35.47 20.41
N TYR A 196 5.70 -34.26 20.06
CA TYR A 196 4.27 -33.90 20.10
C TYR A 196 3.57 -34.01 18.73
N LEU A 197 4.32 -33.89 17.63
CA LEU A 197 3.80 -34.00 16.25
C LEU A 197 3.45 -35.46 15.90
N GLN A 198 4.20 -36.43 16.43
CA GLN A 198 3.95 -37.87 16.25
C GLN A 198 2.57 -38.36 16.76
N LYS A 199 1.87 -37.58 17.60
CA LYS A 199 0.55 -37.94 18.15
C LYS A 199 -0.63 -37.36 17.36
N ILE A 200 -0.38 -36.60 16.30
CA ILE A 200 -1.43 -36.10 15.41
C ILE A 200 -2.00 -37.32 14.66
N LYS A 201 -3.19 -37.77 15.07
CA LYS A 201 -3.83 -39.02 14.62
C LYS A 201 -4.13 -39.09 13.11
N ASN A 202 -4.00 -37.96 12.41
CA ASN A 202 -4.35 -37.77 11.00
C ASN A 202 -3.20 -37.11 10.22
N LEU A 203 -1.94 -37.48 10.50
CA LEU A 203 -0.80 -36.93 9.76
C LEU A 203 -0.87 -37.24 8.25
N ASP A 204 -1.48 -38.36 7.85
CA ASP A 204 -1.69 -38.69 6.44
C ASP A 204 -2.73 -37.79 5.73
N SER A 205 -3.57 -37.08 6.50
CA SER A 205 -4.57 -36.13 5.98
C SER A 205 -4.18 -34.66 6.22
N VAL A 206 -3.07 -34.42 6.92
CA VAL A 206 -2.51 -33.09 7.19
C VAL A 206 -1.11 -33.08 6.60
N ASN A 207 -0.94 -32.39 5.47
CA ASN A 207 0.29 -32.35 4.66
C ASN A 207 1.57 -32.58 5.49
N SER A 208 2.14 -33.78 5.38
CA SER A 208 3.26 -34.30 6.18
C SER A 208 4.59 -33.57 5.93
N GLU A 209 4.60 -32.64 4.97
CA GLU A 209 5.76 -31.81 4.59
C GLU A 209 5.68 -30.39 5.17
N ARG A 210 4.76 -30.12 6.11
CA ARG A 210 4.64 -28.79 6.72
C ARG A 210 5.75 -28.53 7.73
N SER A 211 6.76 -27.82 7.25
CA SER A 211 7.75 -27.13 8.07
C SER A 211 7.09 -26.04 8.93
N ILE A 212 7.44 -26.02 10.22
CA ILE A 212 7.08 -24.91 11.11
C ILE A 212 8.15 -23.85 10.92
N TYR A 213 7.75 -22.59 10.77
CA TYR A 213 8.67 -21.47 10.68
C TYR A 213 8.46 -20.52 11.87
N ASN A 214 9.53 -19.86 12.29
CA ASN A 214 9.48 -18.78 13.26
C ASN A 214 10.13 -17.52 12.69
N ILE A 215 9.71 -16.38 13.25
CA ILE A 215 10.42 -15.11 13.08
C ILE A 215 11.47 -15.00 14.19
N ALA A 216 12.67 -14.52 13.86
CA ALA A 216 13.68 -14.19 14.85
C ALA A 216 13.15 -13.16 15.86
N SER A 217 13.43 -13.39 17.16
CA SER A 217 13.04 -12.45 18.22
C SER A 217 13.49 -11.03 17.87
N PHE A 218 12.71 -10.00 18.18
CA PHE A 218 13.07 -8.62 17.84
C PHE A 218 14.30 -8.11 18.60
N ASP A 219 14.68 -8.78 19.70
CA ASP A 219 15.92 -8.55 20.44
C ASP A 219 17.12 -9.35 19.90
N ASP A 220 16.92 -10.16 18.86
CA ASP A 220 17.99 -10.96 18.26
C ASP A 220 18.97 -10.07 17.47
N LYS A 221 20.26 -10.41 17.54
CA LYS A 221 21.34 -9.69 16.85
C LYS A 221 21.22 -9.74 15.32
N ILE A 222 20.43 -10.67 14.77
CA ILE A 222 20.19 -10.75 13.33
C ILE A 222 19.65 -9.43 12.75
N TRP A 223 18.84 -8.71 13.52
CA TRP A 223 18.28 -7.42 13.11
C TRP A 223 19.31 -6.29 13.09
N ASP A 224 20.49 -6.49 13.70
CA ASP A 224 21.58 -5.53 13.74
C ASP A 224 22.66 -5.80 12.67
N LYS A 225 22.45 -6.81 11.81
CA LYS A 225 23.42 -7.21 10.77
C LYS A 225 23.02 -6.62 9.41
N ILE A 226 23.90 -5.81 8.84
CA ILE A 226 23.72 -5.19 7.52
C ILE A 226 23.55 -6.25 6.44
N GLU A 227 24.30 -7.35 6.53
CA GLU A 227 24.33 -8.43 5.55
C GLU A 227 22.96 -9.11 5.39
N ILE A 228 22.15 -9.13 6.47
CA ILE A 228 20.80 -9.72 6.46
C ILE A 228 19.85 -8.89 5.59
N TYR A 229 20.00 -7.57 5.58
CA TYR A 229 19.22 -6.71 4.70
C TYR A 229 19.75 -6.74 3.26
N GLN A 230 21.08 -6.81 3.09
CA GLN A 230 21.70 -6.91 1.77
C GLN A 230 21.35 -8.23 1.07
N ALA A 231 21.27 -9.34 1.80
CA ALA A 231 20.88 -10.65 1.28
C ALA A 231 19.52 -10.66 0.58
N ILE A 232 18.62 -9.74 0.94
CA ILE A 232 17.30 -9.62 0.29
C ILE A 232 17.45 -9.30 -1.21
N TYR A 233 18.47 -8.55 -1.62
CA TYR A 233 18.68 -8.16 -3.03
C TYR A 233 20.04 -8.61 -3.61
N ASN A 234 20.89 -9.26 -2.83
CA ASN A 234 22.20 -9.75 -3.26
C ASN A 234 22.34 -11.25 -2.97
N ASP A 235 22.26 -12.05 -4.04
CA ASP A 235 22.31 -13.52 -3.95
C ASP A 235 23.69 -14.05 -3.52
N GLU A 236 24.79 -13.33 -3.76
CA GLU A 236 26.11 -13.76 -3.28
C GLU A 236 26.17 -13.71 -1.76
N ILE A 237 25.60 -12.67 -1.16
CA ILE A 237 25.50 -12.51 0.30
C ILE A 237 24.52 -13.53 0.87
N ALA A 238 23.36 -13.72 0.23
CA ALA A 238 22.38 -14.71 0.66
C ALA A 238 22.98 -16.13 0.67
N ASN A 239 23.66 -16.53 -0.41
CA ASN A 239 24.30 -17.84 -0.50
C ASN A 239 25.41 -18.03 0.55
N LYS A 240 26.18 -16.97 0.83
CA LYS A 240 27.20 -17.01 1.89
C LYS A 240 26.58 -17.27 3.27
N LEU A 241 25.49 -16.58 3.60
CA LEU A 241 24.78 -16.76 4.87
C LEU A 241 24.20 -18.17 5.02
N LYS A 242 23.69 -18.77 3.94
CA LYS A 242 23.19 -20.15 3.95
C LYS A 242 24.30 -21.16 4.25
N ASN A 243 25.45 -21.01 3.61
CA ASN A 243 26.60 -21.90 3.81
C ASN A 243 27.24 -21.78 5.21
N GLU A 244 27.06 -20.65 5.92
CA GLU A 244 27.55 -20.48 7.29
C GLU A 244 26.61 -21.09 8.35
N ASN A 245 25.36 -21.44 7.98
CA ASN A 245 24.34 -21.99 8.87
C ASN A 245 24.10 -23.51 8.68
N GLU A 246 24.75 -24.15 7.69
CA GLU A 246 24.79 -25.61 7.48
C GLU A 246 25.95 -26.28 8.24
#